data_AF-A0A924W461-F1
#
_entry.id   AF-A0A924W461-F1
#
_cell.length_a   1.000
_cell.length_b   1.000
_cell.length_c   1.000
_cell.angle_alpha   90.00
_cell.angle_beta   90.00
_cell.angle_gamma   90.00
#
_symmetry.space_group_name_H-M   'P 1'
#
loop_
_entity.id
_entity.type
_entity.pdbx_description
1 polymer ?
#
loop_
_entity_poly.entity_id
_entity_poly.type
_entity_poly.pdbx_seq_one_letter_code
_entity_poly.pdbx_strand_id
1 'polypeptide(L)'
;SPMTNMFIADALTERYGTDPRITRVLDRVRFIIVPVSNPDGYVYTWTSGNRYWRKNRRPNTGGTFGVDLNRNWSFHWGGSGSTDLPSSDVYRGTGPLSEPEVANLRALILANPDLRAHVDLHTYGRLLLYPWAYTADLPPDNAAFVLTGTRLRDAIIGAGGSTAWRSGPTYTALYPAAGSMIDTTYGEHSLHSWVFELTSGDFVVPPTQIIPSGVQTLAAVLVLAESLYMPADWNGQDGVNSQDFFDFLSDFQANNADFDGSGGTTSGDFFEYLTAFFGG
;
A
#
# COMPACT_ATOMS: atom_id res chain seq x y z
N SER A 1 3.13 -1.99 -12.20
CA SER A 1 2.09 -1.22 -11.50
C SER A 1 0.81 -1.07 -12.33
N PRO A 2 0.67 -0.26 -13.40
CA PRO A 2 -0.63 -0.10 -14.08
C PRO A 2 -1.29 -1.40 -14.56
N MET A 3 -0.51 -2.31 -15.13
CA MET A 3 -1.01 -3.63 -15.57
C MET A 3 -1.48 -4.52 -14.41
N THR A 4 -0.76 -4.49 -13.29
CA THR A 4 -1.14 -5.20 -12.05
C THR A 4 -2.45 -4.62 -11.50
N ASN A 5 -2.60 -3.29 -11.55
CA ASN A 5 -3.81 -2.62 -11.10
C ASN A 5 -5.03 -3.00 -11.94
N MET A 6 -4.87 -3.07 -13.26
CA MET A 6 -5.92 -3.55 -14.16
C MET A 6 -6.25 -5.02 -13.93
N PHE A 7 -5.25 -5.88 -13.70
CA PHE A 7 -5.50 -7.28 -13.35
C PHE A 7 -6.38 -7.41 -12.10
N ILE A 8 -6.14 -6.58 -11.08
CA ILE A 8 -6.97 -6.57 -9.86
C ILE A 8 -8.40 -6.14 -10.19
N ALA A 9 -8.58 -5.07 -10.98
CA ALA A 9 -9.91 -4.62 -11.40
C ALA A 9 -10.67 -5.72 -12.17
N ASP A 10 -10.01 -6.38 -13.12
CA ASP A 10 -10.60 -7.48 -13.89
C ASP A 10 -10.95 -8.65 -12.97
N ALA A 11 -10.04 -9.07 -12.09
CA ALA A 11 -10.28 -10.18 -11.18
C ALA A 11 -11.45 -9.92 -10.21
N LEU A 12 -11.55 -8.71 -9.65
CA LEU A 12 -12.65 -8.34 -8.76
C LEU A 12 -13.99 -8.33 -9.50
N THR A 13 -14.04 -7.83 -10.74
CA THR A 13 -15.28 -7.70 -11.50
C THR A 13 -15.73 -9.02 -12.13
N GLU A 14 -14.82 -9.79 -12.71
CA GLU A 14 -15.14 -11.04 -13.42
C GLU A 14 -15.43 -12.20 -12.46
N ARG A 15 -14.90 -12.17 -11.24
CA ARG A 15 -15.03 -13.27 -10.26
C ARG A 15 -16.08 -13.01 -9.19
N TYR A 16 -16.72 -11.85 -9.17
CA TYR A 16 -17.87 -11.60 -8.30
C TYR A 16 -19.02 -12.58 -8.62
N GLY A 17 -19.57 -13.22 -7.59
CA GLY A 17 -20.62 -14.24 -7.71
C GLY A 17 -20.12 -15.64 -8.11
N THR A 18 -18.83 -15.82 -8.42
CA THR A 18 -18.25 -17.13 -8.76
C THR A 18 -17.12 -17.55 -7.83
N ASP A 19 -16.28 -16.61 -7.40
CA ASP A 19 -15.28 -16.81 -6.35
C ASP A 19 -15.88 -16.41 -4.99
N PRO A 20 -16.04 -17.36 -4.04
CA PRO A 20 -16.67 -17.07 -2.76
C PRO A 20 -15.91 -16.04 -1.91
N ARG A 21 -14.57 -15.99 -2.01
CA ARG A 21 -13.75 -15.04 -1.24
C ARG A 21 -13.93 -13.63 -1.77
N ILE A 22 -13.75 -13.45 -3.08
CA ILE A 22 -13.94 -12.15 -3.75
C ILE A 22 -15.37 -11.64 -3.55
N THR A 23 -16.36 -12.54 -3.64
CA THR A 23 -17.77 -12.18 -3.40
C THR A 23 -17.97 -11.63 -1.99
N ARG A 24 -17.49 -12.34 -0.95
CA ARG A 24 -17.60 -11.88 0.44
C ARG A 24 -16.93 -10.54 0.69
N VAL A 25 -15.76 -10.33 0.08
CA VAL A 25 -15.01 -9.07 0.16
C VAL A 25 -15.82 -7.94 -0.49
N LEU A 26 -16.29 -8.12 -1.73
CA LEU A 26 -17.00 -7.06 -2.46
C LEU A 26 -18.40 -6.76 -1.90
N ASP A 27 -19.02 -7.70 -1.18
CA ASP A 27 -20.26 -7.44 -0.44
C ASP A 27 -20.06 -6.49 0.77
N ARG A 28 -18.81 -6.26 1.20
CA ARG A 28 -18.48 -5.48 2.42
C ARG A 28 -17.52 -4.32 2.18
N VAL A 29 -16.67 -4.42 1.16
CA VAL A 29 -15.60 -3.47 0.86
C VAL A 29 -15.78 -2.93 -0.55
N ARG A 30 -15.72 -1.60 -0.66
CA ARG A 30 -15.67 -0.89 -1.93
C ARG A 30 -14.22 -0.61 -2.30
N PHE A 31 -13.80 -1.02 -3.50
CA PHE A 31 -12.50 -0.67 -4.07
C PHE A 31 -12.62 0.58 -4.94
N ILE A 32 -11.69 1.53 -4.76
CA ILE A 32 -11.49 2.67 -5.66
C ILE A 32 -10.13 2.47 -6.34
N ILE A 33 -10.14 2.20 -7.64
CA ILE A 33 -8.94 1.87 -8.41
C ILE A 33 -8.61 3.02 -9.35
N VAL A 34 -7.39 3.57 -9.24
CA VAL A 34 -6.85 4.57 -10.16
C VAL A 34 -5.76 3.92 -11.03
N PRO A 35 -6.05 3.49 -12.27
CA PRO A 35 -5.13 2.69 -13.08
C PRO A 35 -3.79 3.38 -13.36
N VAL A 36 -3.83 4.68 -13.64
CA VAL A 36 -2.66 5.50 -13.98
C VAL A 36 -2.78 6.85 -13.28
N SER A 37 -1.97 7.08 -12.25
CA SER A 37 -1.92 8.34 -11.50
C SER A 37 -1.11 9.43 -12.22
N ASN A 38 -0.19 9.06 -13.11
CA ASN A 38 0.65 9.97 -13.90
C ASN A 38 0.44 9.74 -15.40
N PRO A 39 -0.69 10.17 -15.98
CA PRO A 39 -1.03 9.88 -17.38
C PRO A 39 -0.03 10.48 -18.36
N ASP A 40 0.40 11.74 -18.16
CA ASP A 40 1.33 12.41 -19.06
C ASP A 40 2.71 11.77 -19.05
N GLY A 41 3.24 11.47 -17.86
CA GLY A 41 4.50 10.75 -17.70
C GLY A 41 4.42 9.35 -18.30
N TYR A 42 3.30 8.64 -18.09
CA TYR A 42 3.08 7.32 -18.68
C TYR A 42 3.13 7.38 -20.20
N VAL A 43 2.34 8.25 -20.86
CA VAL A 43 2.35 8.41 -22.33
C VAL A 43 3.75 8.77 -22.84
N TYR A 44 4.47 9.64 -22.13
CA TYR A 44 5.83 10.04 -22.52
C TYR A 44 6.81 8.86 -22.56
N THR A 45 6.65 7.86 -21.66
CA THR A 45 7.49 6.63 -21.70
C THR A 45 7.28 5.79 -22.96
N TRP A 46 6.15 5.94 -23.65
CA TRP A 46 5.81 5.20 -24.87
C TRP A 46 6.17 5.95 -26.16
N THR A 47 6.16 7.28 -26.12
CA THR A 47 6.23 8.12 -27.34
C THR A 47 7.56 8.83 -27.54
N SER A 48 8.32 9.08 -26.46
CA SER A 48 9.54 9.91 -26.53
C SER A 48 10.83 9.14 -26.83
N GLY A 49 10.81 7.81 -26.72
CA GLY A 49 12.01 6.99 -26.65
C GLY A 49 12.68 6.96 -25.26
N ASN A 50 12.26 7.80 -24.31
CA ASN A 50 12.71 7.75 -22.91
C ASN A 50 11.80 6.84 -22.07
N ARG A 51 12.05 5.53 -22.14
CA ARG A 51 11.26 4.53 -21.41
C ARG A 51 11.39 4.61 -19.89
N TYR A 52 12.46 5.21 -19.37
CA TYR A 52 12.77 5.32 -17.94
C TYR A 52 12.28 6.63 -17.30
N TRP A 53 11.45 7.41 -18.01
CA TRP A 53 10.86 8.62 -17.44
C TRP A 53 9.98 8.31 -16.21
N ARG A 54 10.22 9.01 -15.10
CA ARG A 54 9.55 8.79 -13.80
C ARG A 54 8.53 9.88 -13.45
N LYS A 55 8.92 11.15 -13.59
CA LYS A 55 8.16 12.31 -13.12
C LYS A 55 6.89 12.54 -13.95
N ASN A 56 6.04 13.50 -13.58
CA ASN A 56 5.02 14.01 -14.52
C ASN A 56 5.68 14.82 -15.66
N ARG A 57 4.88 15.58 -16.43
CA ARG A 57 5.37 16.37 -17.58
C ARG A 57 5.27 17.87 -17.41
N ARG A 58 5.12 18.36 -16.17
CA ARG A 58 5.10 19.81 -15.87
C ARG A 58 6.31 20.53 -16.47
N PRO A 59 6.13 21.58 -17.29
CA PRO A 59 7.23 22.45 -17.69
C PRO A 59 7.76 23.24 -16.50
N ASN A 60 9.06 23.20 -16.28
CA ASN A 60 9.74 23.92 -15.20
C ASN A 60 10.68 24.99 -15.78
N THR A 61 11.22 25.84 -14.91
CA THR A 61 12.26 26.82 -15.28
C THR A 61 13.50 26.12 -15.83
N GLY A 62 14.26 26.81 -16.69
CA GLY A 62 15.52 26.29 -17.25
C GLY A 62 15.33 25.14 -18.24
N GLY A 63 14.13 24.97 -18.81
CA GLY A 63 13.84 23.95 -19.84
C GLY A 63 13.76 22.51 -19.30
N THR A 64 13.73 22.35 -17.97
CA THR A 64 13.52 21.06 -17.33
C THR A 64 12.04 20.71 -17.27
N PHE A 65 11.74 19.43 -17.02
CA PHE A 65 10.36 18.96 -16.96
C PHE A 65 10.16 17.98 -15.81
N GLY A 66 8.93 17.97 -15.32
CA GLY A 66 8.39 16.99 -14.40
C GLY A 66 8.70 17.29 -12.93
N VAL A 67 7.75 16.92 -12.09
CA VAL A 67 7.83 16.83 -10.64
C VAL A 67 7.65 15.36 -10.23
N ASP A 68 8.38 14.91 -9.22
CA ASP A 68 8.14 13.61 -8.62
C ASP A 68 6.86 13.67 -7.80
N LEU A 69 5.80 13.04 -8.31
CA LEU A 69 4.49 13.04 -7.66
C LEU A 69 4.55 12.41 -6.25
N ASN A 70 5.49 11.48 -5.99
CA ASN A 70 5.68 10.88 -4.67
C ASN A 70 6.70 11.63 -3.79
N ARG A 71 6.95 12.92 -4.10
CA ARG A 71 7.60 13.92 -3.24
C ARG A 71 6.76 15.20 -3.11
N ASN A 72 5.57 15.21 -3.70
CA ASN A 72 4.73 16.41 -3.81
C ASN A 72 3.53 16.40 -2.83
N TRP A 73 3.42 15.44 -1.93
CA TRP A 73 2.36 15.41 -0.93
C TRP A 73 2.68 16.31 0.28
N SER A 74 1.65 16.70 1.05
CA SER A 74 1.73 17.74 2.09
C SER A 74 2.48 17.31 3.34
N PHE A 75 2.40 16.04 3.73
CA PHE A 75 2.94 15.58 5.01
C PHE A 75 4.47 15.57 5.00
N HIS A 76 5.07 16.39 5.88
CA HIS A 76 6.52 16.65 5.95
C HIS A 76 7.18 17.00 4.61
N TRP A 77 6.49 17.73 3.73
CA TRP A 77 7.01 18.14 2.44
C TRP A 77 8.36 18.88 2.55
N GLY A 78 9.30 18.54 1.65
CA GLY A 78 10.62 19.17 1.60
C GLY A 78 11.68 18.59 2.53
N GLY A 79 11.36 17.53 3.28
CA GLY A 79 12.31 16.79 4.11
C GLY A 79 13.27 15.87 3.32
N SER A 80 13.93 14.98 4.06
CA SER A 80 14.91 14.01 3.54
C SER A 80 14.37 13.16 2.39
N GLY A 81 15.23 12.89 1.39
CA GLY A 81 14.84 12.11 0.21
C GLY A 81 14.18 12.90 -0.91
N SER A 82 14.09 14.23 -0.78
CA SER A 82 13.54 15.15 -1.79
C SER A 82 14.52 16.29 -2.10
N THR A 83 14.33 16.99 -3.21
CA THR A 83 15.12 18.20 -3.55
C THR A 83 14.27 19.24 -4.26
N ASP A 84 14.67 20.51 -4.18
CA ASP A 84 14.12 21.64 -4.96
C ASP A 84 14.80 21.83 -6.32
N LEU A 85 15.79 21.00 -6.69
CA LEU A 85 16.45 21.06 -7.99
C LEU A 85 15.55 20.49 -9.11
N PRO A 86 15.06 21.31 -10.07
CA PRO A 86 14.07 20.87 -11.05
C PRO A 86 14.53 19.76 -12.02
N SER A 87 15.84 19.60 -12.22
CA SER A 87 16.42 18.55 -13.06
C SER A 87 16.50 17.19 -12.37
N SER A 88 16.32 17.11 -11.05
CA SER A 88 16.39 15.85 -10.29
C SER A 88 15.16 14.98 -10.50
N ASP A 89 15.34 13.65 -10.45
CA ASP A 89 14.26 12.66 -10.47
C ASP A 89 13.39 12.69 -9.21
N VAL A 90 13.91 13.24 -8.10
CA VAL A 90 13.19 13.43 -6.83
C VAL A 90 12.87 14.91 -6.57
N TYR A 91 12.70 15.69 -7.65
CA TYR A 91 12.27 17.09 -7.55
C TYR A 91 10.86 17.17 -6.96
N ARG A 92 10.72 17.86 -5.83
CA ARG A 92 9.49 17.92 -5.02
C ARG A 92 8.41 18.88 -5.49
N GLY A 93 8.70 19.67 -6.54
CA GLY A 93 7.82 20.73 -7.01
C GLY A 93 8.01 22.06 -6.29
N THR A 94 7.13 23.01 -6.59
CA THR A 94 7.20 24.40 -6.08
C THR A 94 6.53 24.58 -4.72
N GLY A 95 5.70 23.62 -4.32
CA GLY A 95 5.00 23.55 -3.05
C GLY A 95 4.36 22.17 -2.89
N PRO A 96 3.86 21.83 -1.69
CA PRO A 96 3.05 20.64 -1.53
C PRO A 96 1.77 20.77 -2.38
N LEU A 97 1.35 19.66 -2.99
CA LEU A 97 0.18 19.55 -3.85
C LEU A 97 0.22 20.50 -5.06
N SER A 98 1.41 20.89 -5.50
CA SER A 98 1.59 21.78 -6.65
C SER A 98 1.21 21.14 -7.98
N GLU A 99 1.18 19.79 -8.04
CA GLU A 99 0.83 19.04 -9.25
C GLU A 99 -0.67 18.69 -9.27
N PRO A 100 -1.35 18.91 -10.41
CA PRO A 100 -2.79 18.64 -10.52
C PRO A 100 -3.12 17.15 -10.29
N GLU A 101 -2.24 16.23 -10.68
CA GLU A 101 -2.42 14.79 -10.44
C GLU A 101 -2.51 14.48 -8.94
N VAL A 102 -1.60 15.06 -8.15
CA VAL A 102 -1.55 14.87 -6.69
C VAL A 102 -2.71 15.58 -6.00
N ALA A 103 -3.03 16.80 -6.42
CA ALA A 103 -4.19 17.54 -5.90
C ALA A 103 -5.52 16.79 -6.14
N ASN A 104 -5.68 16.18 -7.32
CA ASN A 104 -6.87 15.39 -7.66
C ASN A 104 -6.96 14.08 -6.87
N LEU A 105 -5.84 13.38 -6.65
CA LEU A 105 -5.82 12.18 -5.80
C LEU A 105 -6.18 12.54 -4.35
N ARG A 106 -5.67 13.65 -3.81
CA ARG A 106 -6.08 14.16 -2.50
C ARG A 106 -7.57 14.49 -2.47
N ALA A 107 -8.10 15.13 -3.49
CA ALA A 107 -9.54 15.41 -3.58
C ALA A 107 -10.38 14.13 -3.60
N LEU A 108 -9.92 13.07 -4.29
CA LEU A 108 -10.57 11.77 -4.29
C LEU A 108 -10.58 11.13 -2.89
N ILE A 109 -9.47 11.22 -2.14
CA ILE A 109 -9.40 10.74 -0.75
C ILE A 109 -10.42 11.50 0.12
N LEU A 110 -10.43 12.84 0.05
CA LEU A 110 -11.35 13.67 0.83
C LEU A 110 -12.83 13.45 0.47
N ALA A 111 -13.12 13.09 -0.78
CA ALA A 111 -14.47 12.76 -1.23
C ALA A 111 -14.98 11.40 -0.73
N ASN A 112 -14.11 10.56 -0.15
CA ASN A 112 -14.45 9.24 0.38
C ASN A 112 -14.02 9.13 1.85
N PRO A 113 -14.74 9.79 2.78
CA PRO A 113 -14.38 9.83 4.20
C PRO A 113 -14.48 8.47 4.90
N ASP A 114 -15.06 7.47 4.24
CA ASP A 114 -15.17 6.08 4.68
C ASP A 114 -13.96 5.22 4.27
N LEU A 115 -12.99 5.76 3.51
CA LEU A 115 -11.75 5.05 3.18
C LEU A 115 -11.04 4.60 4.46
N ARG A 116 -10.59 3.34 4.48
CA ARG A 116 -9.89 2.73 5.63
C ARG A 116 -8.47 2.29 5.34
N ALA A 117 -8.16 2.00 4.07
CA ALA A 117 -6.85 1.57 3.63
C ALA A 117 -6.48 2.20 2.30
N HIS A 118 -5.18 2.25 2.04
CA HIS A 118 -4.59 2.77 0.81
C HIS A 118 -3.43 1.87 0.37
N VAL A 119 -3.37 1.53 -0.92
CA VAL A 119 -2.27 0.77 -1.52
C VAL A 119 -1.73 1.53 -2.73
N ASP A 120 -0.48 1.97 -2.64
CA ASP A 120 0.26 2.63 -3.71
C ASP A 120 1.19 1.61 -4.41
N LEU A 121 0.88 1.28 -5.66
CA LEU A 121 1.61 0.25 -6.41
C LEU A 121 2.80 0.87 -7.16
N HIS A 122 4.01 0.45 -6.80
CA HIS A 122 5.27 0.81 -7.45
C HIS A 122 5.99 -0.42 -8.00
N THR A 123 7.17 -0.23 -8.56
CA THR A 123 8.15 -1.29 -8.82
C THR A 123 9.52 -0.61 -8.82
N TYR A 124 10.58 -1.21 -8.30
CA TYR A 124 10.80 -2.63 -7.99
C TYR A 124 11.41 -2.82 -6.59
N GLY A 125 11.38 -4.06 -6.10
CA GLY A 125 12.10 -4.43 -4.87
C GLY A 125 11.55 -5.63 -4.13
N ARG A 126 10.32 -6.07 -4.45
CA ARG A 126 9.56 -7.05 -3.65
C ARG A 126 9.40 -6.59 -2.21
N LEU A 127 8.92 -5.37 -2.03
CA LEU A 127 8.74 -4.74 -0.72
C LEU A 127 7.28 -4.41 -0.45
N LEU A 128 6.84 -4.67 0.77
CA LEU A 128 5.60 -4.21 1.36
C LEU A 128 5.96 -3.14 2.39
N LEU A 129 5.91 -1.89 1.97
CA LEU A 129 6.37 -0.76 2.77
C LEU A 129 5.18 -0.08 3.44
N TYR A 130 5.38 0.38 4.67
CA TYR A 130 4.41 1.16 5.44
C TYR A 130 5.09 2.40 6.04
N PRO A 131 4.36 3.38 6.56
CA PRO A 131 4.95 4.57 7.18
C PRO A 131 5.97 4.25 8.29
N TRP A 132 6.90 5.14 8.61
CA TRP A 132 7.11 6.44 7.96
C TRP A 132 8.14 6.34 6.84
N ALA A 133 7.99 7.20 5.84
CA ALA A 133 8.98 7.45 4.80
C ALA A 133 9.82 8.71 5.08
N TYR A 134 9.29 9.68 5.83
CA TYR A 134 9.98 10.95 6.13
C TYR A 134 10.98 10.86 7.31
N THR A 135 10.77 9.94 8.27
CA THR A 135 11.60 9.77 9.49
C THR A 135 11.95 8.31 9.73
N ALA A 136 13.02 8.06 10.50
CA ALA A 136 13.42 6.74 10.96
C ALA A 136 12.61 6.23 12.16
N ASP A 137 11.84 7.11 12.81
CA ASP A 137 10.93 6.73 13.89
C ASP A 137 9.86 5.78 13.36
N LEU A 138 9.38 4.89 14.23
CA LEU A 138 8.29 3.98 13.90
C LEU A 138 6.94 4.71 13.98
N PRO A 139 5.94 4.34 13.16
CA PRO A 139 4.58 4.85 13.34
C PRO A 139 3.98 4.36 14.66
N PRO A 140 3.04 5.11 15.27
CA PRO A 140 2.33 4.68 16.46
C PRO A 140 1.76 3.25 16.33
N ASP A 141 1.18 2.92 15.18
CA ASP A 141 0.54 1.62 14.92
C ASP A 141 1.51 0.57 14.32
N ASN A 142 2.81 0.67 14.63
CA ASN A 142 3.83 -0.20 14.03
C ASN A 142 3.56 -1.70 14.23
N ALA A 143 3.05 -2.09 15.41
CA ALA A 143 2.71 -3.49 15.68
C ALA A 143 1.65 -4.02 14.70
N ALA A 144 0.59 -3.25 14.45
CA ALA A 144 -0.46 -3.59 13.49
C ALA A 144 0.08 -3.67 12.05
N PHE A 145 1.00 -2.79 11.66
CA PHE A 145 1.69 -2.87 10.36
C PHE A 145 2.58 -4.11 10.25
N VAL A 146 3.33 -4.49 11.30
CA VAL A 146 4.15 -5.72 11.29
C VAL A 146 3.27 -6.96 11.13
N LEU A 147 2.18 -7.04 11.89
CA LEU A 147 1.22 -8.15 11.80
C LEU A 147 0.61 -8.25 10.40
N THR A 148 0.03 -7.14 9.92
CA THR A 148 -0.60 -7.09 8.60
C THR A 148 0.42 -7.38 7.50
N GLY A 149 1.60 -6.75 7.54
CA GLY A 149 2.68 -6.96 6.57
C GLY A 149 3.17 -8.41 6.50
N THR A 150 3.16 -9.13 7.62
CA THR A 150 3.45 -10.57 7.66
C THR A 150 2.37 -11.36 6.89
N ARG A 151 1.08 -11.10 7.18
CA ARG A 151 -0.04 -11.77 6.47
C ARG A 151 -0.03 -11.47 4.97
N LEU A 152 0.21 -10.21 4.58
CA LEU A 152 0.32 -9.81 3.17
C LEU A 152 1.47 -10.54 2.45
N ARG A 153 2.64 -10.62 3.10
CA ARG A 153 3.81 -11.32 2.55
C ARG A 153 3.52 -12.81 2.38
N ASP A 154 2.92 -13.44 3.39
CA ASP A 154 2.64 -14.86 3.37
C ASP A 154 1.58 -15.21 2.32
N ALA A 155 0.58 -14.35 2.10
CA ALA A 155 -0.37 -14.46 1.00
C ALA A 155 0.31 -14.37 -0.38
N ILE A 156 1.24 -13.43 -0.57
CA ILE A 156 2.04 -13.33 -1.79
C ILE A 156 2.85 -14.62 -2.03
N ILE A 157 3.51 -15.15 -1.00
CA ILE A 157 4.29 -16.39 -1.09
C ILE A 157 3.37 -17.58 -1.43
N GLY A 158 2.23 -17.70 -0.75
CA GLY A 158 1.22 -18.74 -1.01
C GLY A 158 0.66 -18.69 -2.43
N ALA A 159 0.58 -17.49 -3.02
CA ALA A 159 0.19 -17.27 -4.41
C ALA A 159 1.33 -17.50 -5.43
N GLY A 160 2.41 -18.17 -5.03
CA GLY A 160 3.57 -18.47 -5.88
C GLY A 160 4.61 -17.35 -5.96
N GLY A 161 4.55 -16.38 -5.04
CA GLY A 161 5.56 -15.34 -4.86
C GLY A 161 6.87 -15.87 -4.26
N SER A 162 7.94 -15.10 -4.43
CA SER A 162 9.25 -15.45 -3.87
C SER A 162 9.28 -15.26 -2.35
N THR A 163 9.97 -16.13 -1.62
CA THR A 163 10.27 -15.92 -0.18
C THR A 163 11.18 -14.71 0.09
N ALA A 164 11.70 -14.06 -0.96
CA ALA A 164 12.50 -12.84 -0.86
C ALA A 164 11.69 -11.57 -0.63
N TRP A 165 10.35 -11.62 -0.66
CA TRP A 165 9.50 -10.47 -0.31
C TRP A 165 9.74 -10.04 1.14
N ARG A 166 9.82 -8.73 1.38
CA ARG A 166 10.06 -8.16 2.73
C ARG A 166 9.03 -7.11 3.05
N SER A 167 8.77 -6.92 4.34
CA SER A 167 7.94 -5.81 4.83
C SER A 167 8.71 -5.00 5.86
N GLY A 168 8.46 -3.68 5.89
CA GLY A 168 9.07 -2.79 6.87
C GLY A 168 8.73 -1.31 6.65
N PRO A 169 9.13 -0.43 7.59
CA PRO A 169 8.93 1.01 7.46
C PRO A 169 9.68 1.54 6.23
N THR A 170 9.05 2.42 5.44
CA THR A 170 9.61 2.91 4.16
C THR A 170 11.02 3.51 4.33
N TYR A 171 11.24 4.31 5.38
CA TYR A 171 12.52 4.98 5.60
C TYR A 171 13.69 4.00 5.75
N THR A 172 13.50 2.91 6.51
CA THR A 172 14.57 1.96 6.86
C THR A 172 14.63 0.76 5.93
N ALA A 173 13.49 0.32 5.39
CA ALA A 173 13.42 -0.83 4.49
C ALA A 173 13.75 -0.49 3.03
N LEU A 174 13.62 0.78 2.63
CA LEU A 174 13.93 1.26 1.29
C LEU A 174 14.89 2.45 1.32
N TYR A 175 14.37 3.66 1.58
CA TYR A 175 15.14 4.90 1.73
C TYR A 175 14.20 6.06 2.19
N PRO A 176 14.75 7.18 2.70
CA PRO A 176 13.96 8.35 3.05
C PRO A 176 13.21 8.95 1.85
N ALA A 177 11.94 9.30 2.02
CA ALA A 177 11.07 9.84 0.98
C ALA A 177 9.99 10.79 1.56
N ALA A 178 10.42 11.97 2.00
CA ALA A 178 9.50 12.99 2.50
C ALA A 178 8.55 13.53 1.41
N GLY A 179 7.34 13.93 1.79
CA GLY A 179 6.29 14.37 0.85
C GLY A 179 5.69 13.21 0.03
N SER A 180 5.62 12.02 0.61
CA SER A 180 5.07 10.82 -0.03
C SER A 180 3.57 10.65 0.22
N MET A 181 2.92 9.90 -0.67
CA MET A 181 1.49 9.59 -0.54
C MET A 181 1.22 8.76 0.70
N ILE A 182 2.06 7.74 0.97
CA ILE A 182 1.88 6.80 2.08
C ILE A 182 1.88 7.50 3.45
N ASP A 183 2.79 8.46 3.64
CA ASP A 183 2.87 9.23 4.88
C ASP A 183 1.69 10.19 5.01
N THR A 184 1.19 10.76 3.90
CA THR A 184 0.04 11.66 3.94
C THR A 184 -1.26 10.91 4.21
N THR A 185 -1.47 9.76 3.56
CA THR A 185 -2.68 8.95 3.78
C THR A 185 -2.74 8.38 5.19
N TYR A 186 -1.59 8.05 5.80
CA TYR A 186 -1.56 7.64 7.21
C TYR A 186 -1.62 8.83 8.17
N GLY A 187 -0.73 9.81 8.02
CA GLY A 187 -0.55 10.89 8.98
C GLY A 187 -1.65 11.95 9.00
N GLU A 188 -2.31 12.23 7.86
CA GLU A 188 -3.41 13.20 7.80
C GLU A 188 -4.79 12.54 7.81
N HIS A 189 -4.89 11.26 7.43
CA HIS A 189 -6.17 10.60 7.17
C HIS A 189 -6.35 9.26 7.92
N SER A 190 -5.38 8.84 8.73
CA SER A 190 -5.42 7.60 9.52
C SER A 190 -5.75 6.35 8.70
N LEU A 191 -5.39 6.35 7.41
CA LEU A 191 -5.58 5.19 6.54
C LEU A 191 -4.50 4.16 6.82
N HIS A 192 -4.89 2.89 6.84
CA HIS A 192 -3.97 1.76 6.87
C HIS A 192 -3.23 1.70 5.53
N SER A 193 -2.05 2.34 5.47
CA SER A 193 -1.40 2.78 4.22
C SER A 193 -0.21 1.91 3.86
N TRP A 194 -0.16 1.48 2.59
CA TRP A 194 0.87 0.59 2.06
C TRP A 194 1.45 1.09 0.75
N VAL A 195 2.74 0.83 0.52
CA VAL A 195 3.39 0.89 -0.78
C VAL A 195 3.85 -0.52 -1.13
N PHE A 196 3.47 -1.02 -2.31
CA PHE A 196 3.96 -2.30 -2.80
C PHE A 196 4.97 -2.06 -3.92
N GLU A 197 6.24 -2.32 -3.65
CA GLU A 197 7.30 -2.36 -4.68
C GLU A 197 7.31 -3.75 -5.30
N LEU A 198 6.75 -3.88 -6.51
CA LEU A 198 6.40 -5.17 -7.10
C LEU A 198 7.62 -6.05 -7.48
N THR A 199 7.90 -6.19 -8.78
CA THR A 199 8.90 -7.16 -9.28
C THR A 199 10.32 -6.86 -8.78
N SER A 200 11.33 -7.67 -9.10
CA SER A 200 12.58 -7.69 -8.32
C SER A 200 13.69 -6.69 -8.66
N GLY A 201 13.85 -6.14 -9.86
CA GLY A 201 15.14 -5.46 -10.15
C GLY A 201 15.20 -4.49 -11.30
N ASP A 202 14.12 -4.31 -12.06
CA ASP A 202 14.10 -3.40 -13.21
C ASP A 202 12.69 -2.86 -13.43
N PHE A 203 12.59 -1.73 -14.12
CA PHE A 203 11.35 -1.13 -14.61
C PHE A 203 10.88 -1.75 -15.93
N VAL A 204 11.80 -2.38 -16.68
CA VAL A 204 11.48 -3.12 -17.92
C VAL A 204 11.33 -4.61 -17.62
N VAL A 205 10.13 -4.98 -17.17
CA VAL A 205 9.80 -6.35 -16.78
C VAL A 205 9.23 -7.12 -17.97
N PRO A 206 9.61 -8.40 -18.19
CA PRO A 206 9.00 -9.23 -19.23
C PRO A 206 7.48 -9.30 -19.08
N PRO A 207 6.68 -9.21 -20.17
CA PRO A 207 5.22 -9.33 -20.11
C PRO A 207 4.73 -10.62 -19.45
N THR A 208 5.53 -11.70 -19.48
CA THR A 208 5.23 -12.97 -18.80
C THR A 208 5.12 -12.85 -17.27
N GLN A 209 5.62 -11.76 -16.68
CA GLN A 209 5.50 -11.49 -15.24
C GLN A 209 4.25 -10.67 -14.88
N ILE A 210 3.48 -10.18 -15.85
CA ILE A 210 2.29 -9.36 -15.59
C ILE A 210 1.25 -10.16 -14.81
N ILE A 211 0.85 -11.33 -15.32
CA ILE A 211 -0.16 -12.19 -14.67
C ILE A 211 0.34 -12.73 -13.31
N PRO A 212 1.56 -13.28 -13.18
CA PRO A 212 2.10 -13.66 -11.87
C PRO A 212 2.09 -12.51 -10.86
N SER A 213 2.51 -11.30 -11.26
CA SER A 213 2.48 -10.13 -10.39
C SER A 213 1.04 -9.76 -9.99
N GLY A 214 0.09 -9.84 -10.93
CA GLY A 214 -1.34 -9.64 -10.67
C GLY A 214 -1.89 -10.61 -9.62
N VAL A 215 -1.64 -11.91 -9.79
CA VAL A 215 -2.10 -12.97 -8.86
C VAL A 215 -1.52 -12.77 -7.46
N GLN A 216 -0.21 -12.52 -7.36
CA GLN A 216 0.46 -12.28 -6.08
C GLN A 216 -0.09 -11.03 -5.37
N THR A 217 -0.26 -9.95 -6.13
CA THR A 217 -0.73 -8.67 -5.56
C THR A 217 -2.18 -8.76 -5.14
N LEU A 218 -3.04 -9.43 -5.92
CA LEU A 218 -4.44 -9.65 -5.57
C LEU A 218 -4.56 -10.43 -4.25
N ALA A 219 -3.74 -11.48 -4.04
CA ALA A 219 -3.75 -12.25 -2.81
C ALA A 219 -3.49 -11.36 -1.57
N ALA A 220 -2.48 -10.49 -1.62
CA ALA A 220 -2.24 -9.52 -0.55
C ALA A 220 -3.38 -8.49 -0.42
N VAL A 221 -3.89 -7.95 -1.52
CA VAL A 221 -4.97 -6.96 -1.48
C VAL A 221 -6.25 -7.53 -0.85
N LEU A 222 -6.57 -8.80 -1.10
CA LEU A 222 -7.72 -9.45 -0.45
C LEU A 222 -7.50 -9.61 1.05
N VAL A 223 -6.31 -10.05 1.49
CA VAL A 223 -5.96 -10.09 2.93
C VAL A 223 -6.06 -8.73 3.60
N LEU A 224 -5.60 -7.67 2.93
CA LEU A 224 -5.73 -6.30 3.45
C LEU A 224 -7.21 -5.88 3.53
N ALA A 225 -8.03 -6.25 2.56
CA ALA A 225 -9.45 -5.91 2.58
C ALA A 225 -10.20 -6.64 3.70
N GLU A 226 -9.89 -7.92 3.93
CA GLU A 226 -10.48 -8.74 4.98
C GLU A 226 -10.15 -8.22 6.38
N SER A 227 -8.93 -7.72 6.61
CA SER A 227 -8.54 -7.15 7.90
C SER A 227 -9.37 -5.90 8.29
N LEU A 228 -10.07 -5.27 7.34
CA LEU A 228 -10.91 -4.09 7.61
C LEU A 228 -12.28 -4.42 8.21
N TYR A 229 -12.78 -5.65 8.03
CA TYR A 229 -14.14 -6.02 8.44
C TYR A 229 -14.24 -7.40 9.12
N MET A 230 -13.15 -8.18 9.15
CA MET A 230 -13.00 -9.43 9.90
C MET A 230 -11.78 -9.35 10.82
N PRO A 231 -11.75 -8.43 11.80
CA PRO A 231 -10.57 -8.26 12.66
C PRO A 231 -10.25 -9.52 13.47
N ALA A 232 -11.26 -10.36 13.77
CA ALA A 232 -11.08 -11.62 14.49
C ALA A 232 -10.56 -12.79 13.64
N ASP A 233 -10.40 -12.61 12.31
CA ASP A 233 -9.68 -13.56 11.45
C ASP A 233 -8.18 -13.36 11.72
N TRP A 234 -7.69 -14.05 12.76
CA TRP A 234 -6.36 -13.85 13.31
C TRP A 234 -5.27 -14.49 12.45
N ASN A 235 -5.59 -15.56 11.71
CA ASN A 235 -4.63 -16.20 10.82
C ASN A 235 -4.77 -15.76 9.35
N GLY A 236 -5.80 -14.98 9.02
CA GLY A 236 -6.04 -14.47 7.67
C GLY A 236 -6.42 -15.56 6.66
N GLN A 237 -7.07 -16.64 7.12
CA GLN A 237 -7.46 -17.79 6.29
C GLN A 237 -8.94 -17.75 5.84
N ASP A 238 -9.47 -16.54 5.64
CA ASP A 238 -10.77 -16.26 5.01
C ASP A 238 -11.98 -16.72 5.84
N GLY A 239 -11.98 -16.39 7.13
CA GLY A 239 -13.14 -16.52 8.01
C GLY A 239 -12.79 -16.81 9.46
N VAL A 240 -13.60 -16.28 10.38
CA VAL A 240 -13.43 -16.45 11.83
C VAL A 240 -13.85 -17.84 12.28
N ASN A 241 -12.91 -18.64 12.78
CA ASN A 241 -13.15 -20.00 13.26
C ASN A 241 -12.27 -20.35 14.47
N SER A 242 -12.46 -21.55 15.05
CA SER A 242 -11.72 -21.94 16.26
C SER A 242 -10.20 -21.88 16.13
N GLN A 243 -9.65 -22.03 14.93
CA GLN A 243 -8.21 -21.92 14.71
C GLN A 243 -7.71 -20.49 14.97
N ASP A 244 -8.45 -19.46 14.54
CA ASP A 244 -8.11 -18.06 14.84
C ASP A 244 -8.01 -17.82 16.35
N PHE A 245 -8.93 -18.41 17.11
CA PHE A 245 -8.93 -18.27 18.56
C PHE A 245 -7.68 -18.88 19.19
N PHE A 246 -7.26 -20.06 18.72
CA PHE A 246 -6.04 -20.71 19.22
C PHE A 246 -4.76 -20.02 18.75
N ASP A 247 -4.74 -19.48 17.53
CA ASP A 247 -3.62 -18.72 17.01
C ASP A 247 -3.47 -17.40 17.79
N PHE A 248 -4.57 -16.69 18.03
CA PHE A 248 -4.60 -15.48 18.87
C PHE A 248 -4.11 -15.78 20.30
N LEU A 249 -4.61 -16.85 20.92
CA LEU A 249 -4.14 -17.27 22.25
C LEU A 249 -2.64 -17.56 22.28
N SER A 250 -2.11 -18.15 21.21
CA SER A 250 -0.67 -18.47 21.11
C SER A 250 0.16 -17.19 21.01
N ASP A 251 -0.25 -16.24 20.18
CA ASP A 251 0.40 -14.94 20.06
C ASP A 251 0.24 -14.10 21.34
N PHE A 252 -0.91 -14.19 22.01
CA PHE A 252 -1.18 -13.51 23.27
C PHE A 252 -0.21 -13.98 24.37
N GLN A 253 0.00 -15.29 24.47
CA GLN A 253 0.98 -15.87 25.39
C GLN A 253 2.42 -15.51 25.03
N ALA A 254 2.71 -15.29 23.75
CA ALA A 254 4.00 -14.85 23.25
C ALA A 254 4.21 -13.32 23.34
N ASN A 255 3.24 -12.57 23.88
CA ASN A 255 3.27 -11.10 23.95
C ASN A 255 3.37 -10.43 22.57
N ASN A 256 2.64 -10.99 21.59
CA ASN A 256 2.61 -10.59 20.18
C ASN A 256 1.16 -10.43 19.65
N ALA A 257 0.18 -10.23 20.53
CA ALA A 257 -1.22 -10.04 20.17
C ALA A 257 -1.75 -8.66 20.62
N ASP A 258 -1.30 -7.62 19.93
CA ASP A 258 -1.80 -6.24 20.05
C ASP A 258 -3.00 -6.07 19.10
N PHE A 259 -4.17 -6.54 19.53
CA PHE A 259 -5.41 -6.53 18.78
C PHE A 259 -6.03 -5.13 18.71
N ASP A 260 -5.92 -4.35 19.79
CA ASP A 260 -6.50 -3.01 19.90
C ASP A 260 -5.55 -1.91 19.38
N GLY A 261 -4.29 -2.26 19.09
CA GLY A 261 -3.28 -1.35 18.56
C GLY A 261 -2.69 -0.41 19.62
N SER A 262 -2.83 -0.72 20.91
CA SER A 262 -2.34 0.08 22.03
C SER A 262 -0.81 0.07 22.20
N GLY A 263 -0.09 -0.72 21.40
CA GLY A 263 1.36 -0.81 21.40
C GLY A 263 1.91 -1.86 22.36
N GLY A 264 1.07 -2.79 22.82
CA GLY A 264 1.47 -3.93 23.64
C GLY A 264 0.37 -4.95 23.81
N THR A 265 0.72 -6.19 24.16
CA THR A 265 -0.27 -7.23 24.45
C THR A 265 -0.78 -7.10 25.89
N THR A 266 -2.05 -6.78 26.05
CA THR A 266 -2.71 -6.50 27.33
C THR A 266 -3.99 -7.30 27.49
N SER A 267 -4.56 -7.34 28.70
CA SER A 267 -5.89 -7.91 28.86
C SER A 267 -6.97 -7.21 28.01
N GLY A 268 -6.75 -5.96 27.58
CA GLY A 268 -7.63 -5.25 26.67
C GLY A 268 -7.77 -5.99 25.34
N ASP A 269 -6.63 -6.30 24.71
CA ASP A 269 -6.56 -7.07 23.46
C ASP A 269 -7.32 -8.39 23.54
N PHE A 270 -7.17 -9.10 24.67
CA PHE A 270 -7.87 -10.36 24.90
C PHE A 270 -9.39 -10.19 24.85
N PHE A 271 -9.93 -9.20 25.57
CA PHE A 271 -11.37 -8.99 25.63
C PHE A 271 -11.93 -8.38 24.33
N GLU A 272 -11.17 -7.53 23.65
CA GLU A 272 -11.56 -7.00 22.35
C GLU A 272 -11.58 -8.11 21.28
N TYR A 273 -10.55 -8.96 21.25
CA TYR A 273 -10.53 -10.12 20.37
C TYR A 273 -11.72 -11.04 20.63
N LEU A 274 -12.01 -11.38 21.90
CA LEU A 274 -13.17 -12.20 22.24
C LEU A 274 -14.49 -11.57 21.77
N THR A 275 -14.62 -10.25 21.93
CA THR A 275 -15.81 -9.52 21.49
C THR A 275 -15.97 -9.60 19.99
N ALA A 276 -14.88 -9.41 19.23
CA ALA A 276 -14.90 -9.53 17.77
C ALA A 276 -15.13 -10.97 17.30
N PHE A 277 -14.55 -11.95 17.99
CA PHE A 277 -14.63 -13.37 17.66
C PHE A 277 -16.05 -13.93 17.85
N PHE A 278 -16.71 -13.58 18.96
CA PHE A 278 -18.07 -14.05 19.26
C PHE A 278 -19.18 -13.12 18.77
N GLY A 279 -18.84 -11.91 18.32
CA GLY A 279 -19.79 -10.92 17.81
C GLY A 279 -20.08 -11.01 16.31
N GLY A 280 -19.33 -11.84 15.58
CA GLY A 280 -19.47 -12.08 14.12
C GLY A 280 -20.50 -13.15 13.75
#